data_AF-A0A9D6NHC4-F1
#
_entry.id   AF-A0A9D6NHC4-F1
#
_cell.length_a   1.000
_cell.length_b   1.000
_cell.length_c   1.000
_cell.angle_alpha   90.00
_cell.angle_beta   90.00
_cell.angle_gamma   90.00
#
_symmetry.space_group_name_H-M   'P 1'
#
loop_
_entity.id
_entity.type
_entity.pdbx_description
1 polymer ?
#
loop_
_entity_poly.entity_id
_entity_poly.type
_entity_poly.pdbx_seq_one_letter_code
_entity_poly.pdbx_strand_id
1 'polypeptide(L)'
;MSHYRNEAGVARAPALLMEDHREAYFFWKKLGLSDCTCVHVDAHLDACGFKVPGYTGMQQPEVNCGNYLLPAMAEDIVQALVWVVPPHLKKEQDLLTWAREELQRWLHPTVAEYLSLQGRNGRIEGELKGRRFVVCESDNLPELEGPVLLDIDVDYYLGPQDEVWQTPLQLADQLGGLRPVALTVAISVQGGYTPLWLRYLGELSRLAFQEPEEAARAWADLHGKAEHLPDWLRAARLAAGAGSDYDHPAYLEAAAIDPAYAIQPLDAACFYLERKRFDRCYRWLEHLATEDPTAAAYLQGFAAFRREHYGTSLESWRSVLEEPHDKLTRGHLLEMVGRAQAALGRAGEAVGSFLQAIRLDSRDVSLWLELARSQAQAGRKEEAARSYRRGITLGPDLLMTAQAQLELAQLYADLGQASLAQAQRTRLLKQRLPAVLRMQAEVLAVTAARRQG
;
A
#
# COMPACT_ATOMS: atom_id res chain seq x y z
N MET A 1 -31.19 -6.44 -14.43
CA MET A 1 -30.50 -6.63 -15.73
C MET A 1 -31.10 -5.75 -16.83
N SER A 2 -31.30 -4.42 -16.63
CA SER A 2 -31.87 -3.58 -17.70
C SER A 2 -31.61 -2.07 -17.55
N HIS A 3 -30.41 -1.61 -17.16
CA HIS A 3 -30.07 -0.17 -17.24
C HIS A 3 -28.58 0.05 -17.51
N TYR A 4 -28.09 -0.33 -18.70
CA TYR A 4 -26.74 0.01 -19.16
C TYR A 4 -26.72 0.16 -20.69
N ARG A 5 -27.49 1.09 -21.27
CA ARG A 5 -27.37 1.45 -22.69
C ARG A 5 -27.24 2.95 -22.82
N ASN A 6 -26.29 3.41 -23.65
CA ASN A 6 -26.20 4.82 -24.05
C ASN A 6 -27.24 5.14 -25.14
N GLU A 7 -27.34 6.42 -25.54
CA GLU A 7 -28.26 6.89 -26.59
C GLU A 7 -28.07 6.18 -27.95
N ALA A 8 -26.91 5.53 -28.17
CA ALA A 8 -26.58 4.74 -29.35
C ALA A 8 -26.86 3.23 -29.22
N GLY A 9 -27.42 2.76 -28.10
CA GLY A 9 -27.81 1.36 -27.89
C GLY A 9 -26.67 0.39 -27.57
N VAL A 10 -25.45 0.87 -27.34
CA VAL A 10 -24.30 0.04 -26.95
C VAL A 10 -24.37 -0.23 -25.44
N ALA A 11 -24.20 -1.50 -25.05
CA ALA A 11 -24.20 -1.89 -23.65
C ALA A 11 -22.98 -1.28 -22.95
N ARG A 12 -23.19 -0.47 -21.90
CA ARG A 12 -22.10 0.07 -21.08
C ARG A 12 -21.51 -1.04 -20.22
N ALA A 13 -20.19 -1.02 -20.05
CA ALA A 13 -19.53 -1.86 -19.07
C ALA A 13 -20.13 -1.59 -17.68
N PRO A 14 -20.44 -2.64 -16.88
CA PRO A 14 -20.77 -2.46 -15.48
C PRO A 14 -19.70 -1.62 -14.79
N ALA A 15 -20.10 -0.58 -14.08
CA ALA A 15 -19.21 0.26 -13.30
C ALA A 15 -19.59 0.26 -11.83
N LEU A 16 -18.58 0.29 -10.96
CA LEU A 16 -18.73 0.51 -9.53
C LEU A 16 -17.87 1.70 -9.11
N LEU A 17 -18.51 2.71 -8.53
CA LEU A 17 -17.87 3.78 -7.78
C LEU A 17 -17.92 3.38 -6.30
N MET A 18 -16.79 3.36 -5.63
CA MET A 18 -16.67 2.87 -4.24
C MET A 18 -15.69 3.72 -3.42
N GLU A 19 -15.79 3.61 -2.10
CA GLU A 19 -14.90 4.32 -1.18
C GLU A 19 -13.61 3.56 -0.92
N ASP A 20 -13.74 2.26 -0.63
CA ASP A 20 -12.64 1.35 -0.30
C ASP A 20 -12.33 0.47 -1.52
N HIS A 21 -11.07 0.51 -1.97
CA HIS A 21 -10.62 -0.18 -3.18
C HIS A 21 -10.91 -1.69 -3.18
N ARG A 22 -11.03 -2.31 -2.00
CA ARG A 22 -11.30 -3.76 -1.87
C ARG A 22 -12.62 -4.21 -2.49
N GLU A 23 -13.59 -3.30 -2.61
CA GLU A 23 -14.91 -3.63 -3.16
C GLU A 23 -14.82 -4.08 -4.62
N ALA A 24 -13.77 -3.68 -5.35
CA ALA A 24 -13.44 -4.15 -6.69
C ALA A 24 -13.43 -5.68 -6.78
N TYR A 25 -12.68 -6.34 -5.90
CA TYR A 25 -12.55 -7.80 -5.90
C TYR A 25 -13.91 -8.51 -5.82
N PHE A 26 -14.76 -8.08 -4.88
CA PHE A 26 -16.09 -8.67 -4.70
C PHE A 26 -17.03 -8.36 -5.86
N PHE A 27 -16.91 -7.17 -6.45
CA PHE A 27 -17.65 -6.77 -7.63
C PHE A 27 -17.30 -7.63 -8.85
N TRP A 28 -16.01 -7.82 -9.13
CA TRP A 28 -15.54 -8.66 -10.24
C TRP A 28 -15.98 -10.11 -10.08
N LYS A 29 -15.90 -10.64 -8.85
CA LYS A 29 -16.38 -11.99 -8.52
C LYS A 29 -17.89 -12.13 -8.74
N LYS A 30 -18.68 -11.14 -8.34
CA LYS A 30 -20.13 -11.11 -8.57
C LYS A 30 -20.50 -11.08 -10.06
N LEU A 31 -19.66 -10.44 -10.88
CA LEU A 31 -19.80 -10.43 -12.33
C LEU A 31 -19.34 -11.73 -13.02
N GLY A 32 -18.67 -12.64 -12.29
CA GLY A 32 -18.16 -13.90 -12.83
C GLY A 32 -16.99 -13.72 -13.79
N LEU A 33 -16.18 -12.67 -13.59
CA LEU A 33 -15.03 -12.35 -14.44
C LEU A 33 -13.88 -13.34 -14.17
N SER A 34 -13.17 -13.70 -15.23
CA SER A 34 -12.01 -14.61 -15.22
C SER A 34 -11.09 -14.29 -16.37
N ASP A 35 -9.82 -14.70 -16.26
CA ASP A 35 -8.79 -14.58 -17.29
C ASP A 35 -8.60 -13.15 -17.83
N CYS A 36 -8.79 -12.13 -16.98
CA CYS A 36 -8.73 -10.75 -17.41
C CYS A 36 -7.32 -10.16 -17.31
N THR A 37 -7.00 -9.23 -18.21
CA THR A 37 -5.91 -8.27 -18.01
C THR A 37 -6.45 -7.09 -17.21
N CYS A 38 -5.94 -6.88 -16.00
CA CYS A 38 -6.27 -5.72 -15.17
C CYS A 38 -5.34 -4.56 -15.51
N VAL A 39 -5.91 -3.46 -15.99
CA VAL A 39 -5.24 -2.16 -16.08
C VAL A 39 -5.60 -1.41 -14.80
N HIS A 40 -4.66 -1.39 -13.86
CA HIS A 40 -4.80 -0.78 -12.53
C HIS A 40 -4.09 0.57 -12.55
N VAL A 41 -4.86 1.64 -12.52
CA VAL A 41 -4.41 3.04 -12.59
C VAL A 41 -4.41 3.61 -11.19
N ASP A 42 -3.23 3.72 -10.59
CA ASP A 42 -3.10 3.96 -9.15
C ASP A 42 -1.69 4.47 -8.83
N ALA A 43 -1.56 5.34 -7.83
CA ALA A 43 -0.26 5.74 -7.29
C ALA A 43 0.41 4.62 -6.46
N HIS A 44 -0.37 3.66 -6.00
CA HIS A 44 -0.01 2.50 -5.19
C HIS A 44 -0.34 1.20 -5.94
N LEU A 45 0.24 0.08 -5.53
CA LEU A 45 0.04 -1.21 -6.23
C LEU A 45 -1.10 -2.04 -5.62
N ASP A 46 -1.52 -1.75 -4.39
CA ASP A 46 -2.62 -2.44 -3.71
C ASP A 46 -2.59 -3.98 -3.71
N ALA A 47 -1.38 -4.51 -3.70
CA ALA A 47 -1.09 -5.94 -3.64
C ALA A 47 -0.26 -6.31 -2.41
N CYS A 48 -0.43 -5.64 -1.28
CA CYS A 48 0.39 -5.78 -0.10
C CYS A 48 0.33 -7.19 0.53
N GLY A 49 1.49 -7.66 1.01
CA GLY A 49 1.61 -8.96 1.67
C GLY A 49 1.21 -8.95 3.15
N PHE A 50 0.95 -7.76 3.69
CA PHE A 50 0.65 -7.57 5.10
C PHE A 50 -0.81 -7.94 5.39
N LYS A 51 -1.00 -8.71 6.45
CA LYS A 51 -2.33 -8.89 7.02
C LYS A 51 -2.56 -7.76 8.02
N VAL A 52 -2.99 -6.61 7.52
CA VAL A 52 -3.35 -5.47 8.38
C VAL A 52 -4.83 -5.62 8.74
N PRO A 53 -5.24 -5.37 10.00
CA PRO A 53 -6.65 -5.23 10.33
C PRO A 53 -7.26 -4.16 9.44
N GLY A 54 -8.36 -4.48 8.77
CA GLY A 54 -9.09 -3.41 8.08
C GLY A 54 -9.85 -2.55 9.07
N TYR A 55 -10.10 -1.31 8.68
CA TYR A 55 -10.67 -0.25 9.51
C TYR A 55 -12.14 -0.47 9.94
N THR A 56 -12.76 -1.60 9.59
CA THR A 56 -14.18 -1.87 9.86
C THR A 56 -14.46 -3.34 10.20
N GLY A 57 -15.49 -3.60 11.01
CA GLY A 57 -15.90 -4.93 11.49
C GLY A 57 -16.32 -5.90 10.36
N MET A 58 -15.33 -6.58 9.77
CA MET A 58 -15.46 -7.31 8.50
C MET A 58 -15.85 -8.79 8.60
N GLN A 59 -16.53 -9.27 7.54
CA GLN A 59 -16.85 -10.70 7.30
C GLN A 59 -15.68 -11.51 6.68
N GLN A 60 -14.69 -10.84 6.07
CA GLN A 60 -13.44 -11.42 5.54
C GLN A 60 -12.25 -10.49 5.84
N PRO A 61 -11.73 -10.49 7.07
CA PRO A 61 -10.70 -9.53 7.52
C PRO A 61 -9.35 -9.66 6.80
N GLU A 62 -9.18 -10.62 5.89
CA GLU A 62 -7.95 -10.85 5.12
C GLU A 62 -7.90 -10.09 3.79
N VAL A 63 -9.02 -9.51 3.32
CA VAL A 63 -9.06 -8.68 2.10
C VAL A 63 -9.30 -7.21 2.49
N ASN A 64 -8.38 -6.33 2.11
CA ASN A 64 -8.41 -4.89 2.40
C ASN A 64 -7.99 -4.08 1.16
N CYS A 65 -8.13 -2.75 1.23
CA CYS A 65 -7.76 -1.84 0.14
C CYS A 65 -6.34 -2.10 -0.36
N GLY A 66 -5.41 -2.41 0.54
CA GLY A 66 -4.03 -2.62 0.18
C GLY A 66 -3.71 -3.99 -0.38
N ASN A 67 -4.61 -4.99 -0.48
CA ASN A 67 -4.22 -6.34 -0.90
C ASN A 67 -5.17 -7.10 -1.84
N TYR A 68 -6.27 -6.50 -2.27
CA TYR A 68 -7.36 -7.19 -2.97
C TYR A 68 -6.97 -7.75 -4.35
N LEU A 69 -5.91 -7.23 -4.97
CA LEU A 69 -5.37 -7.76 -6.24
C LEU A 69 -4.75 -9.15 -6.07
N LEU A 70 -4.20 -9.48 -4.89
CA LEU A 70 -3.61 -10.80 -4.65
C LEU A 70 -4.68 -11.92 -4.65
N PRO A 71 -5.80 -11.82 -3.91
CA PRO A 71 -6.94 -12.74 -4.07
C PRO A 71 -7.48 -12.81 -5.50
N ALA A 72 -7.56 -11.67 -6.21
CA ALA A 72 -8.05 -11.65 -7.59
C ALA A 72 -7.15 -12.47 -8.54
N MET A 73 -5.82 -12.40 -8.37
CA MET A 73 -4.88 -13.24 -9.10
C MET A 73 -4.93 -14.71 -8.68
N ALA A 74 -5.16 -14.98 -7.39
CA ALA A 74 -5.21 -16.33 -6.85
C ALA A 74 -6.47 -17.10 -7.31
N GLU A 75 -7.57 -16.39 -7.57
CA GLU A 75 -8.83 -16.95 -8.07
C GLU A 75 -8.98 -16.84 -9.61
N ASP A 76 -7.89 -16.59 -10.34
CA ASP A 76 -7.86 -16.48 -11.81
C ASP A 76 -8.79 -15.39 -12.39
N ILE A 77 -9.22 -14.41 -11.57
CA ILE A 77 -9.93 -13.23 -12.05
C ILE A 77 -8.96 -12.37 -12.87
N VAL A 78 -7.74 -12.16 -12.35
CA VAL A 78 -6.68 -11.35 -12.96
C VAL A 78 -5.53 -12.26 -13.40
N GLN A 79 -5.34 -12.39 -14.72
CA GLN A 79 -4.30 -13.20 -15.34
C GLN A 79 -3.04 -12.40 -15.69
N ALA A 80 -3.20 -11.10 -15.91
CA ALA A 80 -2.11 -10.15 -16.12
C ALA A 80 -2.45 -8.82 -15.42
N LEU A 81 -1.44 -8.17 -14.84
CA LEU A 81 -1.58 -6.88 -14.18
C LEU A 81 -0.70 -5.84 -14.86
N VAL A 82 -1.32 -4.76 -15.32
CA VAL A 82 -0.67 -3.56 -15.85
C VAL A 82 -0.90 -2.45 -14.84
N TRP A 83 0.14 -2.14 -14.06
CA TRP A 83 0.13 -1.05 -13.10
C TRP A 83 0.55 0.25 -13.78
N VAL A 84 -0.41 1.16 -13.95
CA VAL A 84 -0.22 2.47 -14.58
C VAL A 84 0.02 3.50 -13.49
N VAL A 85 1.23 4.07 -13.48
CA VAL A 85 1.70 4.95 -12.39
C VAL A 85 1.89 6.39 -12.84
N PRO A 86 1.71 7.38 -11.95
CA PRO A 86 2.03 8.77 -12.25
C PRO A 86 3.53 8.97 -12.49
N PRO A 87 3.93 9.80 -13.48
CA PRO A 87 5.33 9.98 -13.85
C PRO A 87 6.18 10.61 -12.75
N HIS A 88 5.56 11.33 -11.81
CA HIS A 88 6.27 12.08 -10.77
C HIS A 88 6.63 11.24 -9.53
N LEU A 89 6.08 10.03 -9.35
CA LEU A 89 6.36 9.20 -8.16
C LEU A 89 7.82 8.74 -8.07
N LYS A 90 8.42 8.42 -9.22
CA LYS A 90 9.83 8.00 -9.31
C LYS A 90 10.83 9.13 -9.02
N LYS A 91 10.40 10.39 -8.93
CA LYS A 91 11.27 11.56 -8.79
C LYS A 91 12.39 11.53 -9.84
N GLU A 92 13.66 11.57 -9.43
CA GLU A 92 14.85 11.50 -10.29
C GLU A 92 15.37 10.05 -10.48
N GLN A 93 14.71 9.06 -9.90
CA GLN A 93 15.08 7.65 -9.97
C GLN A 93 14.61 7.02 -11.29
N ASP A 94 15.33 6.01 -11.78
CA ASP A 94 14.85 5.20 -12.90
C ASP A 94 13.65 4.33 -12.47
N LEU A 95 12.74 4.07 -13.41
CA LEU A 95 11.48 3.36 -13.15
C LEU A 95 11.70 1.95 -12.59
N LEU A 96 12.78 1.26 -12.98
CA LEU A 96 13.03 -0.12 -12.54
C LEU A 96 13.45 -0.15 -11.07
N THR A 97 14.35 0.73 -10.68
CA THR A 97 14.79 0.83 -9.28
C THR A 97 13.63 1.26 -8.39
N TRP A 98 12.87 2.27 -8.81
CA TRP A 98 11.67 2.71 -8.09
C TRP A 98 10.64 1.57 -7.92
N ALA A 99 10.25 0.89 -9.00
CA ALA A 99 9.26 -0.18 -8.94
C ALA A 99 9.71 -1.35 -8.04
N ARG A 100 11.00 -1.68 -8.05
CA ARG A 100 11.59 -2.68 -7.16
C ARG A 100 11.57 -2.27 -5.69
N GLU A 101 11.74 -0.99 -5.38
CA GLU A 101 11.64 -0.46 -4.02
C GLU A 101 10.19 -0.47 -3.53
N GLU A 102 9.24 -0.06 -4.35
CA GLU A 102 7.81 -0.12 -4.01
C GLU A 102 7.34 -1.55 -3.76
N LEU A 103 7.70 -2.50 -4.64
CA LEU A 103 7.40 -3.91 -4.43
C LEU A 103 8.01 -4.47 -3.14
N GLN A 104 9.19 -4.01 -2.73
CA GLN A 104 9.77 -4.44 -1.46
C GLN A 104 9.07 -3.81 -0.24
N ARG A 105 8.53 -2.60 -0.40
CA ARG A 105 7.86 -1.88 0.66
C ARG A 105 6.50 -2.48 0.97
N TRP A 106 5.71 -2.75 -0.07
CA TRP A 106 4.32 -3.19 0.06
C TRP A 106 4.20 -4.71 0.05
N LEU A 107 5.10 -5.37 -0.67
CA LEU A 107 5.06 -6.81 -0.90
C LEU A 107 6.24 -7.52 -0.26
N HIS A 108 6.12 -8.84 -0.19
CA HIS A 108 7.23 -9.72 0.16
C HIS A 108 7.59 -10.51 -1.10
N PRO A 109 8.22 -9.86 -2.11
CA PRO A 109 8.51 -10.53 -3.38
C PRO A 109 9.57 -11.62 -3.16
N THR A 110 9.45 -12.68 -3.95
CA THR A 110 10.51 -13.66 -4.10
C THR A 110 11.69 -13.05 -4.84
N VAL A 111 12.87 -13.67 -4.69
CA VAL A 111 14.05 -13.27 -5.45
C VAL A 111 13.82 -13.47 -6.96
N ALA A 112 13.03 -14.47 -7.36
CA ALA A 112 12.69 -14.71 -8.76
C ALA A 112 11.83 -13.57 -9.33
N GLU A 113 10.76 -13.17 -8.64
CA GLU A 113 9.91 -12.04 -9.03
C GLU A 113 10.74 -10.75 -9.14
N TYR A 114 11.55 -10.44 -8.12
CA TYR A 114 12.42 -9.25 -8.12
C TYR A 114 13.37 -9.22 -9.33
N LEU A 115 13.99 -10.36 -9.67
CA LEU A 115 14.92 -10.48 -10.80
C LEU A 115 14.22 -10.58 -12.16
N SER A 116 12.94 -10.93 -12.20
CA SER A 116 12.15 -10.99 -13.43
C SER A 116 11.89 -9.59 -14.01
N LEU A 117 11.80 -8.57 -13.15
CA LEU A 117 11.52 -7.19 -13.53
C LEU A 117 12.67 -6.60 -14.35
N GLN A 118 12.36 -6.19 -15.57
CA GLN A 118 13.32 -5.63 -16.52
C GLN A 118 12.71 -4.43 -17.25
N GLY A 119 13.53 -3.39 -17.46
CA GLY A 119 13.15 -2.26 -18.29
C GLY A 119 13.14 -2.64 -19.78
N ARG A 120 12.03 -2.35 -20.48
CA ARG A 120 11.83 -2.58 -21.91
C ARG A 120 11.02 -1.43 -22.49
N ASN A 121 11.56 -0.71 -23.48
CA ASN A 121 10.85 0.37 -24.19
C ASN A 121 10.14 1.38 -23.26
N GLY A 122 10.81 1.84 -22.20
CA GLY A 122 10.26 2.83 -21.27
C GLY A 122 9.23 2.32 -20.26
N ARG A 123 9.01 1.00 -20.17
CA ARG A 123 8.18 0.34 -19.16
C ARG A 123 8.95 -0.79 -18.48
N ILE A 124 8.41 -1.32 -17.38
CA ILE A 124 8.94 -2.50 -16.69
C ILE A 124 8.06 -3.70 -17.03
N GLU A 125 8.68 -4.81 -17.40
CA GLU A 125 7.99 -6.09 -17.61
C GLU A 125 8.63 -7.18 -16.74
N GLY A 126 7.80 -8.07 -16.20
CA GLY A 126 8.24 -9.24 -15.43
C GLY A 126 7.06 -10.07 -14.95
N GLU A 127 7.23 -10.71 -13.81
CA GLU A 127 6.23 -11.58 -13.20
C GLU A 127 5.98 -11.21 -11.73
N LEU A 128 4.72 -11.30 -11.33
CA LEU A 128 4.28 -11.18 -9.94
C LEU A 128 3.27 -12.30 -9.67
N LYS A 129 3.52 -13.12 -8.64
CA LYS A 129 2.71 -14.30 -8.28
C LYS A 129 2.45 -15.25 -9.46
N GLY A 130 3.43 -15.39 -10.34
CA GLY A 130 3.34 -16.24 -11.54
C GLY A 130 2.45 -15.69 -12.66
N ARG A 131 2.03 -14.42 -12.56
CA ARG A 131 1.25 -13.72 -13.58
C ARG A 131 2.12 -12.67 -14.27
N ARG A 132 1.78 -12.33 -15.53
CA ARG A 132 2.43 -11.24 -16.26
C ARG A 132 2.21 -9.93 -15.51
N PHE A 133 3.29 -9.20 -15.27
CA PHE A 133 3.26 -7.93 -14.54
C PHE A 133 3.98 -6.85 -15.35
N VAL A 134 3.33 -5.70 -15.51
CA VAL A 134 3.86 -4.54 -16.23
C VAL A 134 3.70 -3.30 -15.37
N VAL A 135 4.73 -2.45 -15.33
CA VAL A 135 4.65 -1.10 -14.75
C VAL A 135 4.92 -0.09 -15.85
N CYS A 136 4.01 0.83 -16.09
CA CYS A 136 4.13 1.83 -17.17
C CYS A 136 3.46 3.16 -16.80
N GLU A 137 3.72 4.18 -17.61
CA GLU A 137 2.95 5.42 -17.61
C GLU A 137 1.73 5.27 -18.56
N SER A 138 0.74 6.15 -18.44
CA SER A 138 -0.55 6.06 -19.15
C SER A 138 -0.45 6.22 -20.68
N ASP A 139 0.67 6.71 -21.20
CA ASP A 139 0.95 6.86 -22.62
C ASP A 139 1.77 5.68 -23.22
N ASN A 140 2.14 4.69 -22.41
CA ASN A 140 3.00 3.58 -22.81
C ASN A 140 2.45 2.21 -22.36
N LEU A 141 1.15 2.00 -22.56
CA LEU A 141 0.52 0.71 -22.28
C LEU A 141 1.13 -0.41 -23.15
N PRO A 142 1.28 -1.62 -22.60
CA PRO A 142 1.63 -2.78 -23.40
C PRO A 142 0.45 -3.20 -24.29
N GLU A 143 0.70 -4.10 -25.24
CA GLU A 143 -0.39 -4.85 -25.87
C GLU A 143 -1.14 -5.66 -24.80
N LEU A 144 -2.46 -5.48 -24.77
CA LEU A 144 -3.37 -6.09 -23.82
C LEU A 144 -4.00 -7.34 -24.43
N GLU A 145 -4.03 -8.42 -23.68
CA GLU A 145 -4.58 -9.71 -24.11
C GLU A 145 -5.85 -10.03 -23.32
N GLY A 146 -6.85 -10.59 -24.00
CA GLY A 146 -8.10 -11.02 -23.36
C GLY A 146 -9.01 -9.86 -22.92
N PRO A 147 -10.02 -10.17 -22.08
CA PRO A 147 -10.91 -9.17 -21.49
C PRO A 147 -10.15 -8.19 -20.60
N VAL A 148 -10.44 -6.89 -20.71
CA VAL A 148 -9.78 -5.84 -19.93
C VAL A 148 -10.64 -5.43 -18.74
N LEU A 149 -10.09 -5.50 -17.53
CA LEU A 149 -10.64 -4.81 -16.36
C LEU A 149 -9.93 -3.47 -16.26
N LEU A 150 -10.69 -2.38 -16.11
CA LEU A 150 -10.13 -1.07 -15.82
C LEU A 150 -10.47 -0.72 -14.39
N ASP A 151 -9.44 -0.51 -13.61
CA ASP A 151 -9.51 -0.24 -12.19
C ASP A 151 -8.72 1.03 -11.90
N ILE A 152 -9.35 2.00 -11.23
CA ILE A 152 -8.81 3.34 -11.06
C ILE A 152 -8.92 3.73 -9.58
N ASP A 153 -7.79 4.01 -8.93
CA ASP A 153 -7.78 4.84 -7.73
C ASP A 153 -7.58 6.30 -8.13
N VAL A 154 -8.43 7.19 -7.60
CA VAL A 154 -8.37 8.62 -7.95
C VAL A 154 -7.16 9.33 -7.36
N ASP A 155 -6.47 8.73 -6.39
CA ASP A 155 -5.21 9.28 -5.89
C ASP A 155 -4.11 9.30 -6.97
N TYR A 156 -4.27 8.51 -8.04
CA TYR A 156 -3.48 8.56 -9.27
C TYR A 156 -3.39 9.98 -9.83
N TYR A 157 -4.47 10.75 -9.79
CA TYR A 157 -4.53 12.08 -10.40
C TYR A 157 -3.80 13.17 -9.58
N LEU A 158 -3.31 12.83 -8.39
CA LEU A 158 -2.75 13.80 -7.45
C LEU A 158 -1.26 14.00 -7.68
N GLY A 159 -0.86 15.26 -7.82
CA GLY A 159 0.51 15.68 -7.88
C GLY A 159 1.12 15.88 -6.49
N PRO A 160 2.41 16.23 -6.41
CA PRO A 160 3.13 16.35 -5.14
C PRO A 160 2.60 17.39 -4.14
N GLN A 161 1.73 18.31 -4.58
CA GLN A 161 1.04 19.30 -3.73
C GLN A 161 -0.48 19.11 -3.72
N ASP A 162 -0.95 17.89 -4.01
CA ASP A 162 -2.38 17.55 -4.16
C ASP A 162 -3.06 18.29 -5.33
N GLU A 163 -2.30 18.82 -6.30
CA GLU A 163 -2.85 19.37 -7.53
C GLU A 163 -3.26 18.25 -8.51
N VAL A 164 -4.27 18.49 -9.35
CA VAL A 164 -4.65 17.54 -10.40
C VAL A 164 -3.63 17.64 -11.55
N TRP A 165 -2.66 16.71 -11.61
CA TRP A 165 -1.60 16.74 -12.65
C TRP A 165 -2.10 16.22 -14.00
N GLN A 166 -3.08 15.32 -13.97
CA GLN A 166 -3.78 14.78 -15.12
C GLN A 166 -5.27 14.68 -14.79
N THR A 167 -6.13 15.09 -15.71
CA THR A 167 -7.58 14.96 -15.52
C THR A 167 -8.07 13.57 -15.94
N PRO A 168 -9.22 13.10 -15.41
CA PRO A 168 -9.81 11.85 -15.86
C PRO A 168 -10.13 11.80 -17.37
N LEU A 169 -10.44 12.96 -17.98
CA LEU A 169 -10.64 13.10 -19.43
C LEU A 169 -9.35 12.88 -20.21
N GLN A 170 -8.23 13.43 -19.75
CA GLN A 170 -6.93 13.24 -20.37
C GLN A 170 -6.47 11.79 -20.25
N LEU A 171 -6.68 11.17 -19.08
CA LEU A 171 -6.40 9.74 -18.91
C LEU A 171 -7.25 8.89 -19.87
N ALA A 172 -8.56 9.13 -19.95
CA ALA A 172 -9.45 8.37 -20.84
C ALA A 172 -9.05 8.49 -22.32
N ASP A 173 -8.59 9.66 -22.75
CA ASP A 173 -8.04 9.88 -24.10
C ASP A 173 -6.73 9.09 -24.31
N GLN A 174 -5.79 9.17 -23.36
CA GLN A 174 -4.50 8.46 -23.42
C GLN A 174 -4.62 6.93 -23.40
N LEU A 175 -5.54 6.39 -22.61
CA LEU A 175 -5.81 4.95 -22.62
C LEU A 175 -6.46 4.48 -23.94
N GLY A 176 -6.71 5.37 -24.91
CA GLY A 176 -6.86 4.98 -26.30
C GLY A 176 -8.14 4.20 -26.58
N GLY A 177 -9.25 4.61 -25.95
CA GLY A 177 -10.56 4.00 -26.21
C GLY A 177 -10.68 2.56 -25.73
N LEU A 178 -10.02 2.19 -24.63
CA LEU A 178 -10.27 0.93 -23.93
C LEU A 178 -11.78 0.64 -23.85
N ARG A 179 -12.14 -0.62 -24.02
CA ARG A 179 -13.50 -1.13 -23.88
C ARG A 179 -13.48 -2.16 -22.75
N PRO A 180 -13.40 -1.71 -21.48
CA PRO A 180 -13.29 -2.64 -20.37
C PRO A 180 -14.56 -3.47 -20.23
N VAL A 181 -14.43 -4.71 -19.76
CA VAL A 181 -15.58 -5.56 -19.42
C VAL A 181 -16.20 -5.19 -18.06
N ALA A 182 -15.44 -4.49 -17.22
CA ALA A 182 -15.90 -3.85 -15.99
C ALA A 182 -15.01 -2.64 -15.66
N LEU A 183 -15.61 -1.60 -15.07
CA LEU A 183 -14.94 -0.41 -14.56
C LEU A 183 -15.08 -0.34 -13.04
N THR A 184 -13.98 -0.19 -12.32
CA THR A 184 -13.99 0.11 -10.88
C THR A 184 -13.27 1.42 -10.64
N VAL A 185 -13.84 2.27 -9.80
CA VAL A 185 -13.27 3.57 -9.42
C VAL A 185 -13.31 3.70 -7.90
N ALA A 186 -12.14 3.73 -7.26
CA ALA A 186 -11.98 3.99 -5.84
C ALA A 186 -11.79 5.49 -5.59
N ILE A 187 -12.57 6.04 -4.66
CA ILE A 187 -12.48 7.44 -4.26
C ILE A 187 -11.36 7.65 -3.23
N SER A 188 -11.11 6.68 -2.36
CA SER A 188 -9.99 6.62 -1.43
C SER A 188 -9.83 7.87 -0.55
N VAL A 189 -10.93 8.52 -0.16
CA VAL A 189 -10.88 9.57 0.88
C VAL A 189 -10.70 8.93 2.25
N GLN A 190 -11.30 7.75 2.46
CA GLN A 190 -11.06 6.96 3.66
C GLN A 190 -9.56 6.70 3.86
N GLY A 191 -9.05 7.00 5.05
CA GLY A 191 -7.62 6.90 5.35
C GLY A 191 -6.77 8.06 4.80
N GLY A 192 -7.38 9.08 4.20
CA GLY A 192 -6.72 10.35 3.86
C GLY A 192 -5.78 10.31 2.65
N TYR A 193 -5.89 9.29 1.78
CA TYR A 193 -5.12 9.20 0.53
C TYR A 193 -5.54 10.33 -0.42
N THR A 194 -6.83 10.34 -0.79
CA THR A 194 -7.45 11.41 -1.57
C THR A 194 -7.93 12.55 -0.66
N PRO A 195 -7.52 13.81 -0.89
CA PRO A 195 -8.08 14.95 -0.18
C PRO A 195 -9.59 15.04 -0.41
N LEU A 196 -10.37 15.33 0.63
CA LEU A 196 -11.84 15.34 0.55
C LEU A 196 -12.38 16.31 -0.51
N TRP A 197 -11.72 17.45 -0.72
CA TRP A 197 -12.10 18.41 -1.76
C TRP A 197 -11.90 17.90 -3.19
N LEU A 198 -11.15 16.82 -3.39
CA LEU A 198 -10.94 16.14 -4.67
C LEU A 198 -11.79 14.89 -4.87
N ARG A 199 -12.68 14.58 -3.91
CA ARG A 199 -13.63 13.46 -3.98
C ARG A 199 -14.39 13.36 -5.31
N TYR A 200 -14.69 14.50 -5.92
CA TYR A 200 -15.42 14.57 -7.20
C TYR A 200 -14.71 13.86 -8.36
N LEU A 201 -13.40 13.61 -8.25
CA LEU A 201 -12.61 12.88 -9.24
C LEU A 201 -13.12 11.46 -9.47
N GLY A 202 -13.75 10.84 -8.46
CA GLY A 202 -14.33 9.50 -8.61
C GLY A 202 -15.48 9.48 -9.63
N GLU A 203 -16.48 10.34 -9.40
CA GLU A 203 -17.62 10.43 -10.32
C GLU A 203 -17.19 10.97 -11.69
N LEU A 204 -16.24 11.92 -11.72
CA LEU A 204 -15.68 12.41 -12.97
C LEU A 204 -14.94 11.33 -13.76
N SER A 205 -14.23 10.42 -13.09
CA SER A 205 -13.56 9.28 -13.74
C SER A 205 -14.57 8.29 -14.30
N ARG A 206 -15.61 7.95 -13.54
CA ARG A 206 -16.71 7.11 -14.03
C ARG A 206 -17.33 7.72 -15.30
N LEU A 207 -17.64 9.02 -15.27
CA LEU A 207 -18.18 9.74 -16.42
C LEU A 207 -17.18 9.78 -17.59
N ALA A 208 -15.88 9.98 -17.35
CA ALA A 208 -14.90 10.07 -18.44
C ALA A 208 -14.87 8.80 -19.31
N PHE A 209 -15.02 7.62 -18.71
CA PHE A 209 -15.01 6.34 -19.42
C PHE A 209 -16.40 5.88 -19.92
N GLN A 210 -17.49 6.40 -19.38
CA GLN A 210 -18.85 6.00 -19.77
C GLN A 210 -19.59 7.05 -20.63
N GLU A 211 -19.33 8.33 -20.36
CA GLU A 211 -20.06 9.52 -20.84
C GLU A 211 -19.08 10.72 -21.01
N PRO A 212 -18.07 10.62 -21.91
CA PRO A 212 -16.97 11.59 -21.98
C PRO A 212 -17.42 13.03 -22.25
N GLU A 213 -18.50 13.23 -23.01
CA GLU A 213 -19.06 14.57 -23.22
C GLU A 213 -19.68 15.16 -21.95
N GLU A 214 -20.29 14.33 -21.10
CA GLU A 214 -20.82 14.77 -19.81
C GLU A 214 -19.69 15.07 -18.83
N ALA A 215 -18.65 14.24 -18.80
CA ALA A 215 -17.44 14.52 -18.03
C ALA A 215 -16.79 15.85 -18.45
N ALA A 216 -16.70 16.13 -19.76
CA ALA A 216 -16.16 17.39 -20.28
C ALA A 216 -16.98 18.61 -19.85
N ARG A 217 -18.33 18.49 -19.88
CA ARG A 217 -19.22 19.53 -19.36
C ARG A 217 -19.05 19.72 -17.85
N ALA A 218 -19.07 18.63 -17.07
CA ALA A 218 -18.91 18.69 -15.62
C ALA A 218 -17.58 19.32 -15.19
N TRP A 219 -16.48 18.99 -15.88
CA TRP A 219 -15.17 19.62 -15.66
C TRP A 219 -15.17 21.12 -15.97
N ALA A 220 -15.70 21.50 -17.14
CA ALA A 220 -15.80 22.90 -17.53
C ALA A 220 -16.69 23.70 -16.56
N ASP A 221 -17.78 23.09 -16.10
CA ASP A 221 -18.68 23.65 -15.12
C ASP A 221 -17.97 23.82 -13.77
N LEU A 222 -17.31 22.80 -13.23
CA LEU A 222 -16.62 22.88 -11.94
C LEU A 222 -15.65 24.07 -11.84
N HIS A 223 -14.88 24.30 -12.91
CA HIS A 223 -13.87 25.37 -13.01
C HIS A 223 -14.36 26.66 -13.68
N GLY A 224 -15.61 26.67 -14.13
CA GLY A 224 -16.22 27.78 -14.85
C GLY A 224 -17.05 28.71 -13.96
N LYS A 225 -17.89 29.53 -14.61
CA LYS A 225 -18.83 30.46 -13.96
C LYS A 225 -20.28 30.00 -14.04
N ALA A 226 -20.51 28.70 -14.28
CA ALA A 226 -21.86 28.16 -14.37
C ALA A 226 -22.64 28.41 -13.07
N GLU A 227 -23.78 29.09 -13.19
CA GLU A 227 -24.65 29.47 -12.06
C GLU A 227 -25.55 28.32 -11.61
N HIS A 228 -25.92 27.43 -12.53
CA HIS A 228 -26.76 26.27 -12.27
C HIS A 228 -25.94 24.99 -12.40
N LEU A 229 -25.69 24.35 -11.27
CA LEU A 229 -24.97 23.10 -11.17
C LEU A 229 -25.82 22.02 -10.46
N PRO A 230 -25.66 20.75 -10.82
CA PRO A 230 -26.16 19.65 -10.01
C PRO A 230 -25.50 19.67 -8.62
N ASP A 231 -26.20 19.09 -7.64
CA ASP A 231 -25.85 19.16 -6.22
C ASP A 231 -24.40 18.72 -5.94
N TRP A 232 -23.97 17.60 -6.52
CA TRP A 232 -22.60 17.08 -6.34
C TRP A 232 -21.53 18.05 -6.86
N LEU A 233 -21.77 18.77 -7.97
CA LEU A 233 -20.83 19.78 -8.49
C LEU A 233 -20.83 21.05 -7.63
N ARG A 234 -21.97 21.41 -7.02
CA ARG A 234 -22.01 22.54 -6.07
C ARG A 234 -21.21 22.23 -4.82
N ALA A 235 -21.42 21.05 -4.24
CA ALA A 235 -20.67 20.60 -3.07
C ALA A 235 -19.16 20.50 -3.38
N ALA A 236 -18.81 19.91 -4.53
CA ALA A 236 -17.43 19.84 -5.01
C ALA A 236 -16.78 21.22 -5.16
N ARG A 237 -17.48 22.19 -5.77
CA ARG A 237 -16.94 23.55 -5.95
C ARG A 237 -16.72 24.26 -4.62
N LEU A 238 -17.63 24.10 -3.65
CA LEU A 238 -17.47 24.66 -2.30
C LEU A 238 -16.26 24.06 -1.59
N ALA A 239 -16.14 22.73 -1.59
CA ALA A 239 -15.02 22.03 -0.97
C ALA A 239 -13.69 22.38 -1.67
N ALA A 240 -13.65 22.44 -3.00
CA ALA A 240 -12.46 22.83 -3.77
C ALA A 240 -12.02 24.27 -3.46
N GLY A 241 -12.96 25.18 -3.19
CA GLY A 241 -12.63 26.54 -2.74
C GLY A 241 -11.96 26.60 -1.36
N ALA A 242 -12.27 25.64 -0.48
CA ALA A 242 -11.61 25.49 0.82
C ALA A 242 -10.27 24.75 0.74
N GLY A 243 -10.12 23.84 -0.23
CA GLY A 243 -8.95 23.00 -0.38
C GLY A 243 -8.66 22.19 0.89
N SER A 244 -7.38 22.09 1.26
CA SER A 244 -6.91 21.28 2.39
C SER A 244 -7.10 21.95 3.77
N ASP A 245 -7.88 23.03 3.88
CA ASP A 245 -8.26 23.63 5.17
C ASP A 245 -9.61 23.07 5.65
N TYR A 246 -9.55 21.93 6.35
CA TYR A 246 -10.74 21.26 6.87
C TYR A 246 -11.42 22.01 8.03
N ASP A 247 -10.85 23.11 8.50
CA ASP A 247 -11.52 24.03 9.44
C ASP A 247 -12.43 25.06 8.71
N HIS A 248 -12.39 25.12 7.37
CA HIS A 248 -13.10 26.12 6.59
C HIS A 248 -14.63 25.87 6.55
N PRO A 249 -15.48 26.90 6.74
CA PRO A 249 -16.93 26.73 6.83
C PRO A 249 -17.58 26.16 5.56
N ALA A 250 -16.93 26.29 4.40
CA ALA A 250 -17.44 25.74 3.14
C ALA A 250 -17.61 24.20 3.17
N TYR A 251 -16.91 23.48 4.05
CA TYR A 251 -17.15 22.03 4.23
C TYR A 251 -18.50 21.75 4.88
N LEU A 252 -18.99 22.61 5.79
CA LEU A 252 -20.34 22.48 6.35
C LEU A 252 -21.40 22.77 5.28
N GLU A 253 -21.18 23.78 4.43
CA GLU A 253 -22.06 24.09 3.31
C GLU A 253 -22.08 22.98 2.25
N ALA A 254 -20.90 22.43 1.92
CA ALA A 254 -20.77 21.30 1.01
C ALA A 254 -21.48 20.06 1.55
N ALA A 255 -21.26 19.71 2.82
CA ALA A 255 -21.90 18.57 3.50
C ALA A 255 -23.42 18.71 3.60
N ALA A 256 -23.94 19.94 3.67
CA ALA A 256 -25.39 20.20 3.66
C ALA A 256 -26.04 19.93 2.28
N ILE A 257 -25.26 20.02 1.20
CA ILE A 257 -25.71 19.72 -0.17
C ILE A 257 -25.48 18.23 -0.49
N ASP A 258 -24.29 17.74 -0.17
CA ASP A 258 -23.90 16.34 -0.36
C ASP A 258 -23.19 15.84 0.90
N PRO A 259 -23.84 14.99 1.72
CA PRO A 259 -23.28 14.46 2.97
C PRO A 259 -21.94 13.75 2.80
N ALA A 260 -21.57 13.32 1.58
CA ALA A 260 -20.27 12.70 1.32
C ALA A 260 -19.09 13.68 1.48
N TYR A 261 -19.34 14.99 1.59
CA TYR A 261 -18.36 16.02 1.94
C TYR A 261 -18.27 16.31 3.45
N ALA A 262 -18.96 15.54 4.30
CA ALA A 262 -18.80 15.64 5.74
C ALA A 262 -17.41 15.13 6.16
N ILE A 263 -16.62 16.00 6.79
CA ILE A 263 -15.28 15.65 7.26
C ILE A 263 -15.38 14.60 8.36
N GLN A 264 -14.76 13.45 8.13
CA GLN A 264 -14.56 12.44 9.17
C GLN A 264 -13.24 12.73 9.91
N PRO A 265 -13.24 12.78 11.26
CA PRO A 265 -12.00 13.06 12.02
C PRO A 265 -10.85 12.08 11.73
N LEU A 266 -11.18 10.80 11.51
CA LEU A 266 -10.22 9.77 11.13
C LEU A 266 -9.50 10.12 9.82
N ASP A 267 -10.27 10.42 8.77
CA ASP A 267 -9.73 10.69 7.44
C ASP A 267 -8.94 12.00 7.42
N ALA A 268 -9.40 13.01 8.15
CA ALA A 268 -8.66 14.26 8.34
C ALA A 268 -7.32 14.04 9.07
N ALA A 269 -7.32 13.25 10.15
CA ALA A 269 -6.10 12.93 10.90
C ALA A 269 -5.10 12.16 10.03
N CYS A 270 -5.55 11.15 9.28
CA CYS A 270 -4.70 10.40 8.35
C CYS A 270 -4.17 11.29 7.22
N PHE A 271 -5.02 12.13 6.63
CA PHE A 271 -4.64 13.08 5.58
C PHE A 271 -3.46 13.95 6.01
N TYR A 272 -3.55 14.56 7.20
CA TYR A 272 -2.47 15.40 7.74
C TYR A 272 -1.25 14.58 8.21
N LEU A 273 -1.44 13.34 8.66
CA LEU A 273 -0.36 12.43 9.04
C LEU A 273 0.53 12.08 7.84
N GLU A 274 -0.07 11.68 6.72
CA GLU A 274 0.67 11.30 5.51
C GLU A 274 1.45 12.46 4.94
N ARG A 275 0.89 13.67 5.03
CA ARG A 275 1.54 14.93 4.59
C ARG A 275 2.50 15.50 5.65
N LYS A 276 2.76 14.78 6.74
CA LYS A 276 3.65 15.17 7.85
C LYS A 276 3.30 16.53 8.48
N ARG A 277 2.03 16.95 8.39
CA ARG A 277 1.49 18.17 9.02
C ARG A 277 1.01 17.84 10.43
N PHE A 278 1.97 17.49 11.30
CA PHE A 278 1.67 16.90 12.61
C PHE A 278 0.78 17.76 13.50
N ASP A 279 0.96 19.09 13.54
CA ASP A 279 0.13 19.96 14.39
C ASP A 279 -1.35 19.89 14.01
N ARG A 280 -1.66 19.85 12.71
CA ARG A 280 -3.02 19.69 12.19
C ARG A 280 -3.54 18.28 12.44
N CYS A 281 -2.69 17.26 12.25
CA CYS A 281 -3.00 15.87 12.58
C CYS A 281 -3.43 15.72 14.05
N TYR A 282 -2.65 16.25 15.01
CA TYR A 282 -2.98 16.17 16.44
C TYR A 282 -4.29 16.86 16.79
N ARG A 283 -4.62 18.01 16.19
CA ARG A 283 -5.95 18.63 16.38
C ARG A 283 -7.09 17.71 15.95
N TRP A 284 -6.97 17.06 14.79
CA TRP A 284 -7.98 16.11 14.33
C TRP A 284 -8.00 14.82 15.14
N LEU A 285 -6.88 14.40 15.72
CA LEU A 285 -6.85 13.30 16.69
C LEU A 285 -7.59 13.66 17.99
N GLU A 286 -7.58 14.92 18.44
CA GLU A 286 -8.39 15.36 19.58
C GLU A 286 -9.88 15.24 19.28
N HIS A 287 -10.32 15.61 18.07
CA HIS A 287 -11.70 15.39 17.62
C HIS A 287 -12.03 13.89 17.56
N LEU A 288 -11.19 13.09 16.90
CA LEU A 288 -11.38 11.64 16.80
C LEU A 288 -11.44 10.97 18.18
N ALA A 289 -10.63 11.42 19.15
CA ALA A 289 -10.62 10.86 20.50
C ALA A 289 -11.94 11.06 21.25
N THR A 290 -12.82 11.98 20.81
CA THR A 290 -14.16 12.12 21.39
C THR A 290 -15.16 11.07 20.88
N GLU A 291 -14.92 10.53 19.68
CA GLU A 291 -15.82 9.57 19.00
C GLU A 291 -15.27 8.13 19.08
N ASP A 292 -13.98 7.97 18.80
CA ASP A 292 -13.24 6.71 18.83
C ASP A 292 -11.84 6.93 19.45
N PRO A 293 -11.72 6.86 20.79
CA PRO A 293 -10.45 6.95 21.51
C PRO A 293 -9.42 5.90 21.08
N THR A 294 -9.89 4.73 20.63
CA THR A 294 -9.03 3.61 20.25
C THR A 294 -8.36 3.90 18.92
N ALA A 295 -9.12 4.34 17.92
CA ALA A 295 -8.58 4.76 16.63
C ALA A 295 -7.67 5.99 16.77
N ALA A 296 -8.03 6.95 17.62
CA ALA A 296 -7.18 8.10 17.92
C ALA A 296 -5.83 7.68 18.51
N ALA A 297 -5.82 6.82 19.53
CA ALA A 297 -4.59 6.30 20.12
C ALA A 297 -3.76 5.50 19.11
N TYR A 298 -4.41 4.68 18.26
CA TYR A 298 -3.74 3.92 17.21
C TYR A 298 -2.99 4.84 16.22
N LEU A 299 -3.67 5.87 15.68
CA LEU A 299 -3.08 6.84 14.76
C LEU A 299 -2.04 7.76 15.44
N GLN A 300 -2.29 8.15 16.69
CA GLN A 300 -1.32 8.89 17.50
C GLN A 300 0.00 8.13 17.62
N GLY A 301 -0.07 6.80 17.75
CA GLY A 301 1.11 5.94 17.78
C GLY A 301 1.95 6.04 16.51
N PHE A 302 1.34 6.09 15.32
CA PHE A 302 2.04 6.31 14.05
C PHE A 302 2.58 7.73 13.93
N ALA A 303 1.79 8.75 14.31
CA ALA A 303 2.22 10.14 14.29
C ALA A 303 3.48 10.35 15.16
N ALA A 304 3.48 9.79 16.37
CA ALA A 304 4.61 9.82 17.28
C ALA A 304 5.81 9.04 16.73
N PHE A 305 5.59 7.85 16.15
CA PHE A 305 6.67 7.04 15.58
C PHE A 305 7.37 7.75 14.41
N ARG A 306 6.61 8.36 13.49
CA ARG A 306 7.15 9.15 12.37
C ARG A 306 7.91 10.40 12.80
N ARG A 307 7.64 10.91 14.01
CA ARG A 307 8.39 12.00 14.65
C ARG A 307 9.56 11.51 15.51
N GLU A 308 9.85 10.22 15.50
CA GLU A 308 10.87 9.57 16.35
C GLU A 308 10.59 9.71 17.86
N HIS A 309 9.36 10.06 18.23
CA HIS A 309 8.89 10.09 19.61
C HIS A 309 8.45 8.69 20.03
N TYR A 310 9.37 7.73 19.98
CA TYR A 310 9.09 6.30 20.15
C TYR A 310 8.49 5.95 21.52
N GLY A 311 8.76 6.76 22.56
CA GLY A 311 8.15 6.60 23.89
C GLY A 311 6.64 6.81 23.87
N THR A 312 6.19 7.93 23.28
CA THR A 312 4.77 8.23 23.11
C THR A 312 4.10 7.23 22.18
N SER A 313 4.78 6.83 21.10
CA SER A 313 4.28 5.78 20.19
C SER A 313 4.00 4.46 20.92
N LEU A 314 4.96 4.04 21.76
CA LEU A 314 4.84 2.85 22.59
C LEU A 314 3.68 2.96 23.59
N GLU A 315 3.52 4.10 24.25
CA GLU A 315 2.42 4.34 25.19
C GLU A 315 1.06 4.27 24.49
N SER A 316 0.91 4.92 23.34
CA SER A 316 -0.34 4.93 22.57
C SER A 316 -0.72 3.54 22.05
N TRP A 317 0.20 2.75 21.51
CA TRP A 317 -0.14 1.39 21.06
C TRP A 317 -0.34 0.40 22.22
N ARG A 318 0.32 0.63 23.36
CA ARG A 318 0.06 -0.16 24.58
C ARG A 318 -1.33 0.08 25.14
N SER A 319 -1.81 1.32 25.15
CA SER A 319 -3.18 1.60 25.61
C SER A 319 -4.22 0.93 24.72
N VAL A 320 -3.99 0.89 23.40
CA VAL A 320 -4.87 0.14 22.48
C VAL A 320 -4.84 -1.36 22.79
N LEU A 321 -3.67 -1.94 23.13
CA LEU A 321 -3.53 -3.36 23.46
C LEU A 321 -4.19 -3.82 24.77
N GLU A 322 -4.58 -2.89 25.65
CA GLU A 322 -5.30 -3.18 26.90
C GLU A 322 -6.71 -3.69 26.63
N GLU A 323 -7.31 -3.27 25.51
CA GLU A 323 -8.63 -3.72 25.08
C GLU A 323 -8.59 -5.10 24.39
N PRO A 324 -9.70 -5.87 24.45
CA PRO A 324 -9.83 -7.12 23.69
C PRO A 324 -9.84 -6.86 22.18
N HIS A 325 -8.99 -7.57 21.45
CA HIS A 325 -8.89 -7.52 19.99
C HIS A 325 -8.90 -8.92 19.40
N ASP A 326 -9.31 -9.03 18.14
CA ASP A 326 -9.11 -10.25 17.39
C ASP A 326 -7.60 -10.56 17.24
N LYS A 327 -7.31 -11.80 16.84
CA LYS A 327 -5.96 -12.33 16.75
C LYS A 327 -5.07 -11.52 15.80
N LEU A 328 -5.62 -11.04 14.68
CA LEU A 328 -4.88 -10.31 13.67
C LEU A 328 -4.50 -8.92 14.18
N THR A 329 -5.49 -8.19 14.71
CA THR A 329 -5.30 -6.86 15.29
C THR A 329 -4.32 -6.87 16.45
N ARG A 330 -4.46 -7.84 17.36
CA ARG A 330 -3.52 -7.99 18.46
C ARG A 330 -2.09 -8.31 17.97
N GLY A 331 -1.95 -9.13 16.94
CA GLY A 331 -0.66 -9.46 16.33
C GLY A 331 0.04 -8.23 15.76
N HIS A 332 -0.66 -7.46 14.95
CA HIS A 332 -0.18 -6.20 14.38
C HIS A 332 0.24 -5.19 15.44
N LEU A 333 -0.59 -4.96 16.46
CA LEU A 333 -0.26 -4.05 17.55
C LEU A 333 0.98 -4.48 18.35
N LEU A 334 1.14 -5.79 18.61
CA LEU A 334 2.33 -6.33 19.26
C LEU A 334 3.59 -6.16 18.41
N GLU A 335 3.47 -6.26 17.09
CA GLU A 335 4.56 -5.94 16.17
C GLU A 335 4.94 -4.46 16.26
N MET A 336 3.97 -3.54 16.19
CA MET A 336 4.19 -2.10 16.28
C MET A 336 4.86 -1.72 17.61
N VAL A 337 4.38 -2.27 18.73
CA VAL A 337 5.00 -2.13 20.05
C VAL A 337 6.44 -2.67 20.07
N GLY A 338 6.68 -3.84 19.48
CA GLY A 338 8.02 -4.42 19.36
C GLY A 338 8.98 -3.53 18.57
N ARG A 339 8.53 -2.96 17.45
CA ARG A 339 9.29 -2.01 16.63
C ARG A 339 9.62 -0.72 17.41
N ALA A 340 8.64 -0.15 18.13
CA ALA A 340 8.89 1.02 18.99
C ALA A 340 9.90 0.74 20.12
N GLN A 341 9.81 -0.44 20.75
CA GLN A 341 10.78 -0.86 21.77
C GLN A 341 12.20 -1.03 21.20
N ALA A 342 12.33 -1.62 20.00
CA ALA A 342 13.62 -1.77 19.34
C ALA A 342 14.24 -0.40 18.98
N ALA A 343 13.42 0.53 18.47
CA ALA A 343 13.83 1.90 18.17
C ALA A 343 14.26 2.70 19.42
N LEU A 344 13.66 2.41 20.58
CA LEU A 344 14.08 2.94 21.89
C LEU A 344 15.37 2.31 22.44
N GLY A 345 15.96 1.34 21.75
CA GLY A 345 17.09 0.55 22.26
C GLY A 345 16.71 -0.46 23.35
N ARG A 346 15.41 -0.66 23.60
CA ARG A 346 14.88 -1.61 24.60
C ARG A 346 14.72 -3.00 23.99
N ALA A 347 15.81 -3.51 23.40
CA ALA A 347 15.82 -4.72 22.61
C ALA A 347 15.29 -5.96 23.36
N GLY A 348 15.56 -6.06 24.67
CA GLY A 348 15.04 -7.15 25.51
C GLY A 348 13.51 -7.16 25.65
N GLU A 349 12.87 -6.00 25.72
CA GLU A 349 11.40 -5.90 25.72
C GLU A 349 10.83 -6.20 24.33
N ALA A 350 11.48 -5.70 23.26
CA ALA A 350 11.08 -5.96 21.88
C ALA A 350 11.02 -7.46 21.57
N VAL A 351 12.03 -8.23 22.02
CA VAL A 351 12.03 -9.70 21.96
C VAL A 351 10.77 -10.30 22.59
N GLY A 352 10.33 -9.79 23.74
CA GLY A 352 9.11 -10.22 24.40
C GLY A 352 7.87 -10.00 23.53
N SER A 353 7.72 -8.80 22.98
CA SER A 353 6.58 -8.41 22.13
C SER A 353 6.52 -9.22 20.83
N PHE A 354 7.65 -9.39 20.13
CA PHE A 354 7.71 -10.21 18.91
C PHE A 354 7.40 -11.69 19.20
N LEU A 355 7.86 -12.25 20.33
CA LEU A 355 7.47 -13.60 20.73
C LEU A 355 5.96 -13.73 20.99
N GLN A 356 5.29 -12.68 21.48
CA GLN A 356 3.83 -12.70 21.62
C GLN A 356 3.15 -12.66 20.25
N ALA A 357 3.61 -11.78 19.34
CA ALA A 357 3.09 -11.68 17.98
C ALA A 357 3.24 -13.01 17.21
N ILE A 358 4.41 -13.67 17.32
CA ILE A 358 4.68 -14.99 16.72
C ILE A 358 3.79 -16.10 17.29
N ARG A 359 3.35 -16.02 18.55
CA ARG A 359 2.36 -16.98 19.08
C ARG A 359 1.00 -16.83 18.42
N LEU A 360 0.69 -15.63 17.91
CA LEU A 360 -0.50 -15.39 17.13
C LEU A 360 -0.25 -15.86 15.69
N ASP A 361 0.74 -15.34 14.97
CA ASP A 361 1.11 -15.87 13.65
C ASP A 361 2.53 -16.47 13.64
N SER A 362 2.60 -17.79 13.81
CA SER A 362 3.87 -18.51 13.83
C SER A 362 4.52 -18.70 12.45
N ARG A 363 3.79 -18.37 11.37
CA ARG A 363 4.23 -18.52 9.98
C ARG A 363 4.68 -17.19 9.36
N ASP A 364 4.46 -16.07 10.05
CA ASP A 364 4.91 -14.76 9.59
C ASP A 364 6.44 -14.67 9.60
N VAL A 365 7.02 -14.61 8.40
CA VAL A 365 8.47 -14.54 8.20
C VAL A 365 9.03 -13.23 8.77
N SER A 366 8.34 -12.10 8.57
CA SER A 366 8.78 -10.77 9.01
C SER A 366 8.98 -10.75 10.52
N LEU A 367 8.04 -11.30 11.29
CA LEU A 367 8.15 -11.37 12.75
C LEU A 367 9.35 -12.18 13.23
N TRP A 368 9.68 -13.30 12.58
CA TRP A 368 10.89 -14.07 12.92
C TRP A 368 12.18 -13.31 12.65
N LEU A 369 12.21 -12.50 11.58
CA LEU A 369 13.36 -11.67 11.24
C LEU A 369 13.51 -10.49 12.21
N GLU A 370 12.41 -9.81 12.57
CA GLU A 370 12.44 -8.74 13.57
C GLU A 370 12.82 -9.24 14.97
N LEU A 371 12.34 -10.44 15.35
CA LEU A 371 12.79 -11.12 16.56
C LEU A 371 14.30 -11.38 16.51
N ALA A 372 14.83 -11.87 15.40
CA ALA A 372 16.26 -12.17 15.26
C ALA A 372 17.12 -10.90 15.37
N ARG A 373 16.72 -9.82 14.69
CA ARG A 373 17.37 -8.50 14.79
C ARG A 373 17.36 -7.97 16.23
N SER A 374 16.21 -8.04 16.89
CA SER A 374 16.07 -7.59 18.28
C SER A 374 16.89 -8.45 19.26
N GLN A 375 16.95 -9.77 19.05
CA GLN A 375 17.80 -10.66 19.84
C GLN A 375 19.28 -10.34 19.65
N ALA A 376 19.72 -10.05 18.42
CA ALA A 376 21.09 -9.65 18.13
C ALA A 376 21.45 -8.32 18.82
N GLN A 377 20.55 -7.32 18.75
CA GLN A 377 20.70 -6.03 19.43
C GLN A 377 20.75 -6.19 20.96
N ALA A 378 20.00 -7.16 21.51
CA ALA A 378 20.02 -7.51 22.93
C ALA A 378 21.25 -8.35 23.35
N GLY A 379 22.19 -8.62 22.43
CA GLY A 379 23.38 -9.46 22.70
C GLY A 379 23.11 -10.96 22.75
N ARG A 380 21.88 -11.42 22.50
CA ARG A 380 21.45 -12.83 22.51
C ARG A 380 21.72 -13.49 21.15
N LYS A 381 22.99 -13.49 20.73
CA LYS A 381 23.41 -13.85 19.36
C LYS A 381 23.05 -15.29 18.97
N GLU A 382 23.14 -16.26 19.87
CA GLU A 382 22.78 -17.66 19.59
C GLU A 382 21.27 -17.85 19.39
N GLU A 383 20.45 -17.09 20.12
CA GLU A 383 19.00 -17.05 19.93
C GLU A 383 18.65 -16.40 18.59
N ALA A 384 19.27 -15.25 18.28
CA ALA A 384 19.11 -14.58 17.00
C ALA A 384 19.41 -15.50 15.82
N ALA A 385 20.50 -16.28 15.89
CA ALA A 385 20.84 -17.25 14.86
C ALA A 385 19.77 -18.34 14.69
N ARG A 386 19.09 -18.77 15.77
CA ARG A 386 17.96 -19.72 15.68
C ARG A 386 16.75 -19.07 15.00
N SER A 387 16.41 -17.85 15.39
CA SER A 387 15.26 -17.11 14.83
C SER A 387 15.44 -16.79 13.35
N TYR A 388 16.65 -16.35 12.93
CA TYR A 388 16.98 -16.18 11.51
C TYR A 388 16.77 -17.47 10.73
N ARG A 389 17.32 -18.60 11.20
CA ARG A 389 17.12 -19.91 10.53
C ARG A 389 15.66 -20.29 10.42
N ARG A 390 14.83 -19.95 11.43
CA ARG A 390 13.39 -20.21 11.40
C ARG A 390 12.70 -19.39 10.32
N GLY A 391 12.92 -18.07 10.27
CA GLY A 391 12.36 -17.19 9.23
C GLY A 391 12.79 -17.62 7.82
N ILE A 392 14.08 -17.89 7.63
CA ILE A 392 14.63 -18.39 6.35
C ILE A 392 13.98 -19.73 5.94
N THR A 393 13.67 -20.61 6.89
CA THR A 393 13.03 -21.90 6.59
C THR A 393 11.56 -21.73 6.17
N LEU A 394 10.86 -20.72 6.71
CA LEU A 394 9.45 -20.47 6.43
C LEU A 394 9.22 -19.85 5.04
N GLY A 395 10.15 -19.02 4.57
CA GLY A 395 10.09 -18.39 3.23
C GLY A 395 11.45 -18.37 2.55
N PRO A 396 11.98 -19.52 2.09
CA PRO A 396 13.37 -19.63 1.62
C PRO A 396 13.70 -18.87 0.34
N ASP A 397 12.69 -18.45 -0.41
CA ASP A 397 12.76 -17.78 -1.70
C ASP A 397 12.42 -16.28 -1.63
N LEU A 398 11.94 -15.79 -0.49
CA LEU A 398 11.63 -14.38 -0.28
C LEU A 398 12.90 -13.51 -0.31
N LEU A 399 12.81 -12.33 -0.90
CA LEU A 399 13.93 -11.40 -0.96
C LEU A 399 14.42 -10.99 0.44
N MET A 400 13.49 -10.78 1.38
CA MET A 400 13.84 -10.47 2.77
C MET A 400 14.62 -11.59 3.47
N THR A 401 14.41 -12.86 3.08
CA THR A 401 15.16 -13.97 3.70
C THR A 401 16.53 -14.14 3.05
N ALA A 402 16.72 -13.75 1.78
CA ALA A 402 18.05 -13.60 1.20
C ALA A 402 18.88 -12.54 1.94
N GLN A 403 18.27 -11.40 2.29
CA GLN A 403 18.87 -10.39 3.16
C GLN A 403 19.16 -10.96 4.56
N ALA A 404 18.22 -11.69 5.16
CA ALA A 404 18.43 -12.34 6.46
C ALA A 404 19.53 -13.41 6.44
N GLN A 405 19.76 -14.10 5.32
CA GLN A 405 20.86 -15.06 5.16
C GLN A 405 22.22 -14.36 5.24
N LEU A 406 22.33 -13.12 4.72
CA LEU A 406 23.52 -12.29 4.84
C LEU A 406 23.72 -11.83 6.29
N GLU A 407 22.66 -11.35 6.95
CA GLU A 407 22.68 -10.95 8.36
C GLU A 407 23.08 -12.13 9.28
N LEU A 408 22.58 -13.34 8.99
CA LEU A 408 22.95 -14.56 9.71
C LEU A 408 24.42 -14.93 9.48
N ALA A 409 24.93 -14.81 8.25
CA ALA A 409 26.35 -15.07 7.96
C ALA A 409 27.25 -14.10 8.73
N GLN A 410 26.88 -12.82 8.80
CA GLN A 410 27.59 -11.81 9.59
C GLN A 410 27.53 -12.13 11.08
N LEU A 411 26.36 -12.50 11.59
CA LEU A 411 26.18 -12.90 12.99
C LEU A 411 27.06 -14.10 13.38
N TYR A 412 27.21 -15.08 12.49
CA TYR A 412 28.13 -16.20 12.70
C TYR A 412 29.60 -15.77 12.73
N ALA A 413 29.99 -14.81 11.87
CA ALA A 413 31.34 -14.26 11.91
C ALA A 413 31.59 -13.53 13.23
N ASP A 414 30.63 -12.73 13.70
CA ASP A 414 30.67 -12.00 14.97
C ASP A 414 30.69 -12.92 16.21
N LEU A 415 30.22 -14.17 16.07
CA LEU A 415 30.29 -15.22 17.07
C LEU A 415 31.61 -16.02 17.03
N GLY A 416 32.51 -15.71 16.08
CA GLY A 416 33.72 -16.49 15.82
C GLY A 416 33.46 -17.87 15.19
N GLN A 417 32.23 -18.12 14.72
CA GLN A 417 31.81 -19.38 14.11
C GLN A 417 32.11 -19.37 12.60
N ALA A 418 33.40 -19.20 12.24
CA ALA A 418 33.85 -19.02 10.87
C ALA A 418 33.36 -20.11 9.89
N SER A 419 33.33 -21.37 10.32
CA SER A 419 32.83 -22.47 9.49
C SER A 419 31.34 -22.31 9.15
N LEU A 420 30.51 -21.86 10.09
CA LEU A 420 29.09 -21.62 9.87
C LEU A 420 28.86 -20.38 9.01
N ALA A 421 29.60 -19.30 9.26
CA ALA A 421 29.59 -18.11 8.41
C ALA A 421 29.96 -18.46 6.96
N GLN A 422 31.01 -19.25 6.74
CA GLN A 422 31.45 -19.65 5.40
C GLN A 422 30.41 -20.54 4.72
N ALA A 423 29.84 -21.50 5.44
CA ALA A 423 28.80 -22.37 4.93
C ALA A 423 27.55 -21.56 4.52
N GLN A 424 27.11 -20.63 5.36
CA GLN A 424 25.95 -19.78 5.10
C GLN A 424 26.19 -18.85 3.92
N ARG A 425 27.34 -18.17 3.87
CA ARG A 425 27.77 -17.35 2.73
C ARG A 425 27.82 -18.15 1.43
N THR A 426 28.38 -19.35 1.47
CA THR A 426 28.46 -20.24 0.29
C THR A 426 27.07 -20.68 -0.19
N ARG A 427 26.15 -20.97 0.75
CA ARG A 427 24.76 -21.30 0.42
C ARG A 427 24.03 -20.12 -0.22
N LEU A 428 24.24 -18.92 0.30
CA LEU A 428 23.67 -17.69 -0.26
C LEU A 428 24.18 -17.46 -1.69
N LEU A 429 25.49 -17.51 -1.92
CA LEU A 429 26.11 -17.27 -3.23
C LEU A 429 25.80 -18.33 -4.30
N LYS A 430 25.26 -19.50 -3.92
CA LYS A 430 24.73 -20.49 -4.88
C LYS A 430 23.34 -20.14 -5.42
N GLN A 431 22.64 -19.23 -4.75
CA GLN A 431 21.31 -18.78 -5.19
C GLN A 431 21.47 -17.69 -6.26
N ARG A 432 20.41 -17.51 -7.05
CA ARG A 432 20.28 -16.32 -7.90
C ARG A 432 19.97 -15.15 -6.97
N LEU A 433 20.72 -14.05 -7.05
CA LEU A 433 20.61 -12.92 -6.12
C LEU A 433 20.66 -11.58 -6.87
N PRO A 434 20.03 -10.53 -6.32
CA PRO A 434 20.31 -9.15 -6.69
C PRO A 434 21.81 -8.84 -6.60
N ALA A 435 22.32 -8.01 -7.51
CA ALA A 435 23.75 -7.68 -7.58
C ALA A 435 24.30 -7.13 -6.26
N VAL A 436 23.53 -6.26 -5.58
CA VAL A 436 23.91 -5.67 -4.29
C VAL A 436 24.08 -6.74 -3.21
N LEU A 437 23.09 -7.63 -3.05
CA LEU A 437 23.16 -8.73 -2.07
C LEU A 437 24.32 -9.69 -2.37
N ARG A 438 24.53 -9.99 -3.65
CA ARG A 438 25.66 -10.82 -4.07
C ARG A 438 27.00 -10.18 -3.73
N MET A 439 27.17 -8.90 -4.05
CA MET A 439 28.39 -8.15 -3.74
C MET A 439 28.64 -8.13 -2.23
N GLN A 440 27.62 -7.81 -1.43
CA GLN A 440 27.72 -7.83 0.04
C GLN A 440 28.12 -9.21 0.57
N ALA A 441 27.54 -10.28 0.02
CA ALA A 441 27.91 -11.64 0.37
C ALA A 441 29.34 -12.01 -0.08
N GLU A 442 29.86 -11.47 -1.18
CA GLU A 442 31.22 -11.70 -1.68
C GLU A 442 32.28 -10.99 -0.84
N VAL A 443 31.98 -9.81 -0.30
CA VAL A 443 32.92 -9.05 0.54
C VAL A 443 32.84 -9.39 2.02
N LEU A 444 31.82 -10.15 2.46
CA LEU A 444 31.65 -10.54 3.86
C LEU A 444 32.90 -11.25 4.39
N ALA A 445 33.52 -10.64 5.40
CA ALA A 445 34.73 -11.17 6.03
C ALA A 445 34.39 -12.36 6.92
N VAL A 446 34.85 -13.56 6.54
CA VAL A 446 34.59 -14.81 7.27
C VAL A 446 35.81 -15.23 8.12
N THR A 447 36.79 -14.34 8.32
CA THR A 447 38.03 -14.69 9.01
C THR A 447 37.74 -15.12 10.45
N ALA A 448 38.20 -16.32 10.81
CA ALA A 448 38.22 -16.77 12.20
C ALA A 448 39.00 -15.76 13.03
N ALA A 449 38.39 -15.24 14.10
CA ALA A 449 39.13 -14.50 15.11
C ALA A 449 40.30 -15.38 15.55
N ARG A 450 41.54 -14.94 15.28
CA ARG A 450 42.72 -15.57 15.86
C ARG A 450 42.50 -15.53 17.37
N ARG A 451 42.35 -16.70 18.01
CA ARG A 451 42.33 -16.81 19.46
C ARG A 451 43.56 -16.05 19.96
N GLN A 452 43.34 -14.97 20.72
CA GLN A 452 44.43 -14.39 21.51
C GLN A 452 44.79 -15.47 22.53
N GLY A 453 46.00 -16.01 22.37
CA GLY A 453 46.54 -17.10 23.16
C GLY A 453 46.97 -16.67 24.55
#